data_AF-A0A830EIG3-F1
#
_entry.id   AF-A0A830EIG3-F1
#
_cell.length_a   1.000
_cell.length_b   1.000
_cell.length_c   1.000
_cell.angle_alpha   90.00
_cell.angle_beta   90.00
_cell.angle_gamma   90.00
#
_symmetry.space_group_name_H-M   'P 1'
#
loop_
_entity.id
_entity.type
_entity.pdbx_description
1 polymer ?
#
loop_
_entity_poly.entity_id
_entity_poly.type
_entity_poly.pdbx_seq_one_letter_code
_entity_poly.pdbx_strand_id
1 'polypeptide(L)'
;MPRLSPIYQDPMTSLIDDLRFTLKAPIMGWFEATRGTRYERYAEVILNAPPGRAFSRAVKRASLVWTARTMEGGASTDAYFQMLLNMVSQSVRLYADLMPSLAEAIAMIAIVLIVFTGIGLTVIGPLTILGMGMVGFLLWFLAPKDHWLGFSILDAIGIAIATGLGIVTALAGIANLAIPIGLLAYGITVMPRVISDWRLASSAGLRVITSFNELLTKPVPTPLRELSPIEAGLKPLWLDARSLGAPKYVSWANTLVGLYISAVNTTRRLMLIYALMMLGIGLGFSGGLTWYIMANIVSTGASQALVTASQYSGFSLSSMPLQAFYAVIGSGMAGGFAMFDHRTGALTAGVLGLLAWFLLHSFFPL
;
A
#
# COMPACT_ATOMS: atom_id res chain seq x y z
N MET A 1 -3.09 4.43 24.53
CA MET A 1 -2.43 4.11 23.25
C MET A 1 -1.49 5.26 22.90
N PRO A 2 -0.20 5.02 22.64
CA PRO A 2 0.71 6.10 22.29
C PRO A 2 0.30 6.64 20.91
N ARG A 3 -0.10 7.91 20.85
CA ARG A 3 -0.33 8.61 19.57
C ARG A 3 1.02 8.68 18.85
N LEU A 4 1.09 8.10 17.66
CA LEU A 4 2.22 8.32 16.76
C LEU A 4 2.36 9.82 16.51
N SER A 5 3.61 10.29 16.57
CA SER A 5 4.02 11.70 16.40
C SER A 5 3.44 12.35 15.15
N PRO A 6 3.22 13.69 15.13
CA PRO A 6 2.61 14.45 14.04
C PRO A 6 3.43 14.53 12.74
N ILE A 7 4.50 13.74 12.61
CA ILE A 7 5.42 13.73 11.46
C ILE A 7 4.85 12.90 10.29
N TYR A 8 3.78 12.14 10.52
CA TYR A 8 3.18 11.25 9.52
C TYR A 8 1.71 11.57 9.24
N GLN A 9 1.44 12.42 8.25
CA GLN A 9 0.11 12.55 7.67
C GLN A 9 0.04 11.64 6.44
N ASP A 10 -0.63 10.51 6.60
CA ASP A 10 -1.00 9.64 5.48
C ASP A 10 -1.83 10.47 4.48
N PRO A 11 -1.55 10.47 3.17
CA PRO A 11 -2.33 11.23 2.18
C PRO A 11 -3.84 10.99 2.31
N MET A 12 -4.25 9.79 2.73
CA MET A 12 -5.65 9.44 3.01
C MET A 12 -6.22 10.10 4.28
N THR A 13 -5.42 10.29 5.34
CA THR A 13 -5.86 11.07 6.53
C THR A 13 -6.08 12.53 6.19
N SER A 14 -5.36 13.04 5.20
CA SER A 14 -5.48 14.42 4.72
C SER A 14 -6.78 14.66 3.95
N LEU A 15 -7.29 13.64 3.26
CA LEU A 15 -8.58 13.65 2.57
C LEU A 15 -9.76 13.65 3.56
N ILE A 16 -9.60 13.02 4.72
CA ILE A 16 -10.65 12.98 5.75
C ILE A 16 -10.93 14.36 6.33
N ASP A 17 -9.89 15.18 6.52
CA ASP A 17 -10.06 16.58 6.93
C ASP A 17 -10.82 17.39 5.88
N ASP A 18 -10.65 17.08 4.59
CA ASP A 18 -11.39 17.70 3.49
C ASP A 18 -12.87 17.32 3.53
N LEU A 19 -13.19 16.04 3.79
CA LEU A 19 -14.57 15.59 3.96
C LEU A 19 -15.25 16.28 5.16
N ARG A 20 -14.53 16.42 6.29
CA ARG A 20 -15.04 17.10 7.49
C ARG A 20 -15.28 18.58 7.23
N PHE A 21 -14.33 19.25 6.57
CA PHE A 21 -14.47 20.64 6.18
C PHE A 21 -15.67 20.86 5.26
N THR A 22 -15.83 20.02 4.23
CA THR A 22 -16.95 20.09 3.28
C THR A 22 -18.31 19.84 3.93
N LEU A 23 -18.38 18.99 4.95
CA LEU A 23 -19.62 18.79 5.70
C LEU A 23 -19.97 19.99 6.60
N LYS A 24 -18.97 20.61 7.25
CA LYS A 24 -19.18 21.69 8.22
C LYS A 24 -19.34 23.08 7.61
N ALA A 25 -18.59 23.39 6.56
CA ALA A 25 -18.52 24.73 5.98
C ALA A 25 -19.88 25.31 5.54
N PRO A 26 -20.82 24.53 4.98
CA PRO A 26 -22.15 25.02 4.64
C PRO A 26 -23.05 25.34 5.83
N ILE A 27 -22.70 24.90 7.04
CA ILE A 27 -23.56 24.96 8.25
C ILE A 27 -23.03 25.98 9.25
N MET A 28 -21.73 25.91 9.54
CA MET A 28 -21.06 26.73 10.57
C MET A 28 -20.33 27.93 9.96
N GLY A 29 -20.31 28.05 8.64
CA GLY A 29 -19.45 29.00 7.93
C GLY A 29 -18.04 28.46 7.75
N TRP A 30 -17.31 28.98 6.76
CA TRP A 30 -16.01 28.42 6.38
C TRP A 30 -14.97 28.59 7.49
N PHE A 31 -15.01 29.71 8.21
CA PHE A 31 -14.02 30.02 9.24
C PHE A 31 -14.14 29.07 10.43
N GLU A 32 -15.35 28.85 10.94
CA GLU A 32 -15.57 27.90 12.05
C GLU A 32 -15.33 26.46 11.62
N ALA A 33 -15.65 26.11 10.37
CA ALA A 33 -15.40 24.79 9.81
C ALA A 33 -13.91 24.44 9.69
N THR A 34 -13.00 25.42 9.70
CA THR A 34 -11.55 25.15 9.72
C THR A 34 -11.03 24.69 11.09
N ARG A 35 -11.72 24.99 12.20
CA ARG A 35 -11.26 24.66 13.56
C ARG A 35 -11.17 23.14 13.75
N GLY A 36 -10.00 22.67 14.22
CA GLY A 36 -9.78 21.24 14.45
C GLY A 36 -9.60 20.41 13.17
N THR A 37 -9.21 21.07 12.07
CA THR A 37 -8.73 20.46 10.83
C THR A 37 -7.33 20.99 10.49
N ARG A 38 -6.63 20.38 9.54
CA ARG A 38 -5.36 20.93 8.99
C ARG A 38 -5.47 22.37 8.47
N TYR A 39 -6.68 22.84 8.18
CA TYR A 39 -6.94 24.14 7.58
C TYR A 39 -6.89 25.33 8.54
N GLU A 40 -6.85 25.08 9.85
CA GLU A 40 -6.79 26.12 10.87
C GLU A 40 -5.60 27.07 10.66
N ARG A 41 -4.42 26.52 10.30
CA ARG A 41 -3.20 27.30 9.99
C ARG A 41 -3.32 28.13 8.72
N TYR A 42 -4.20 27.75 7.81
CA TYR A 42 -4.40 28.42 6.52
C TYR A 42 -5.56 29.42 6.57
N ALA A 43 -6.46 29.30 7.55
CA ALA A 43 -7.62 30.18 7.72
C ALA A 43 -7.20 31.63 7.92
N GLU A 44 -6.21 31.90 8.79
CA GLU A 44 -5.70 33.25 9.05
C GLU A 44 -5.00 33.87 7.83
N VAL A 45 -4.27 33.04 7.07
CA VAL A 45 -3.59 33.46 5.84
C VAL A 45 -4.61 33.83 4.76
N ILE A 46 -5.70 33.07 4.65
CA ILE A 46 -6.75 33.29 3.66
C ILE A 46 -7.63 34.47 4.02
N LEU A 47 -7.96 34.66 5.30
CA LEU A 47 -8.76 35.79 5.77
C LEU A 47 -8.13 37.13 5.37
N ASN A 48 -6.80 37.22 5.46
CA ASN A 48 -6.01 38.40 5.12
C ASN A 48 -5.50 38.42 3.66
N ALA A 49 -5.77 37.39 2.87
CA ALA A 49 -5.32 37.33 1.49
C ALA A 49 -6.23 38.16 0.56
N PRO A 50 -5.68 39.10 -0.22
CA PRO A 50 -6.43 39.82 -1.24
C PRO A 50 -6.82 38.88 -2.40
N PRO A 51 -7.95 39.14 -3.09
CA PRO A 51 -8.49 38.30 -4.16
C PRO A 51 -7.50 38.03 -5.32
N GLY A 52 -6.53 38.90 -5.57
CA GLY A 52 -5.48 38.72 -6.59
C GLY A 52 -4.31 37.80 -6.19
N ARG A 53 -4.16 37.42 -4.90
CA ARG A 53 -3.10 36.50 -4.43
C ARG A 53 -3.52 35.01 -4.44
N ALA A 54 -4.66 34.71 -5.05
CA ALA A 54 -5.26 33.37 -5.12
C ALA A 54 -4.34 32.27 -5.69
N PHE A 55 -3.27 32.65 -6.40
CA PHE A 55 -2.32 31.71 -7.02
C PHE A 55 -1.10 31.37 -6.17
N SER A 56 -0.96 31.90 -4.95
CA SER A 56 0.14 31.54 -4.06
C SER A 56 0.08 30.04 -3.68
N ARG A 57 1.22 29.41 -3.44
CA ARG A 57 1.30 27.97 -3.07
C ARG A 57 0.44 27.64 -1.84
N ALA A 58 0.32 28.57 -0.87
CA ALA A 58 -0.49 28.39 0.32
C ALA A 58 -2.00 28.40 0.00
N VAL A 59 -2.47 29.31 -0.86
CA VAL A 59 -3.88 29.37 -1.27
C VAL A 59 -4.24 28.17 -2.17
N LYS A 60 -3.32 27.72 -3.04
CA LYS A 60 -3.50 26.49 -3.81
C LYS A 60 -3.65 25.24 -2.93
N ARG A 61 -2.91 25.17 -1.82
CA ARG A 61 -3.01 24.07 -0.83
C ARG A 61 -4.29 24.11 0.01
N ALA A 62 -4.94 25.28 0.08
CA ALA A 62 -6.18 25.49 0.82
C ALA A 62 -7.31 25.98 -0.10
N SER A 63 -7.34 25.45 -1.33
CA SER A 63 -8.31 25.80 -2.37
C SER A 63 -9.77 25.59 -1.91
N LEU A 64 -10.02 24.55 -1.11
CA LEU A 64 -11.33 24.30 -0.50
C LEU A 64 -11.78 25.45 0.41
N VAL A 65 -10.88 25.96 1.25
CA VAL A 65 -11.14 27.07 2.19
C VAL A 65 -11.32 28.38 1.44
N TRP A 66 -10.54 28.60 0.38
CA TRP A 66 -10.69 29.75 -0.49
C TRP A 66 -12.05 29.79 -1.18
N THR A 67 -12.46 28.70 -1.83
CA THR A 67 -13.77 28.60 -2.48
C THR A 67 -14.90 28.75 -1.48
N ALA A 68 -14.74 28.16 -0.29
CA ALA A 68 -15.68 28.29 0.80
C ALA A 68 -15.90 29.75 1.24
N ARG A 69 -14.81 30.50 1.42
CA ARG A 69 -14.85 31.94 1.70
C ARG A 69 -15.59 32.73 0.61
N THR A 70 -15.34 32.43 -0.66
CA THR A 70 -15.95 33.19 -1.76
C THR A 70 -17.44 32.94 -1.95
N MET A 71 -17.96 31.83 -1.41
CA MET A 71 -19.36 31.41 -1.55
C MET A 71 -20.23 31.82 -0.36
N GLU A 72 -19.61 32.10 0.78
CA GLU A 72 -20.30 32.57 1.98
C GLU A 72 -20.98 33.92 1.71
N GLY A 73 -22.32 33.93 1.71
CA GLY A 73 -23.13 35.14 1.52
C GLY A 73 -23.90 35.24 0.19
N GLY A 74 -23.75 34.30 -0.74
CA GLY A 74 -24.43 34.34 -2.05
C GLY A 74 -25.14 33.07 -2.52
N ALA A 75 -24.82 31.90 -1.96
CA ALA A 75 -25.34 30.60 -2.41
C ALA A 75 -26.24 29.94 -1.36
N SER A 76 -27.23 29.16 -1.80
CA SER A 76 -27.99 28.27 -0.90
C SER A 76 -27.07 27.21 -0.29
N THR A 77 -27.41 26.71 0.90
CA THR A 77 -26.63 25.67 1.60
C THR A 77 -26.34 24.44 0.73
N ASP A 78 -27.26 24.12 -0.17
CA ASP A 78 -27.17 22.94 -1.05
C ASP A 78 -26.23 23.20 -2.23
N ALA A 79 -26.35 24.38 -2.85
CA ALA A 79 -25.44 24.79 -3.91
C ALA A 79 -24.01 24.92 -3.37
N TYR A 80 -23.87 25.41 -2.14
CA TYR A 80 -22.59 25.50 -1.45
C TYR A 80 -21.99 24.11 -1.20
N PHE A 81 -22.78 23.17 -0.64
CA PHE A 81 -22.34 21.79 -0.44
C PHE A 81 -21.96 21.10 -1.76
N GLN A 82 -22.78 21.22 -2.81
CA GLN A 82 -22.52 20.61 -4.12
C GLN A 82 -21.24 21.14 -4.78
N MET A 83 -20.95 22.43 -4.64
CA MET A 83 -19.72 23.02 -5.16
C MET A 83 -18.47 22.50 -4.43
N LEU A 84 -18.53 22.42 -3.09
CA LEU A 84 -17.45 21.82 -2.30
C LEU A 84 -17.30 20.31 -2.58
N LEU A 85 -18.42 19.59 -2.73
CA LEU A 85 -18.43 18.18 -3.12
C LEU A 85 -17.80 17.97 -4.50
N ASN A 86 -18.03 18.86 -5.47
CA ASN A 86 -17.37 18.80 -6.77
C ASN A 86 -15.86 18.98 -6.65
N MET A 87 -15.38 19.92 -5.82
CA MET A 87 -13.94 20.10 -5.59
C MET A 87 -13.31 18.92 -4.86
N VAL A 88 -13.98 18.37 -3.84
CA VAL A 88 -13.50 17.19 -3.12
C VAL A 88 -13.53 15.96 -4.00
N SER A 89 -14.60 15.74 -4.78
CA SER A 89 -14.68 14.62 -5.71
C SER A 89 -13.59 14.68 -6.77
N GLN A 90 -13.29 15.87 -7.31
CA GLN A 90 -12.17 16.07 -8.23
C GLN A 90 -10.83 15.80 -7.54
N SER A 91 -10.65 16.26 -6.31
CA SER A 91 -9.42 16.01 -5.54
C SER A 91 -9.23 14.54 -5.23
N VAL A 92 -10.29 13.85 -4.78
CA VAL A 92 -10.29 12.41 -4.53
C VAL A 92 -10.02 11.63 -5.82
N ARG A 93 -10.60 12.03 -6.96
CA ARG A 93 -10.29 11.44 -8.27
C ARG A 93 -8.82 11.62 -8.64
N LEU A 94 -8.29 12.85 -8.52
CA LEU A 94 -6.87 13.12 -8.77
C LEU A 94 -5.98 12.26 -7.87
N TYR A 95 -6.31 12.10 -6.58
CA TYR A 95 -5.58 11.17 -5.70
C TYR A 95 -5.75 9.71 -6.13
N ALA A 96 -6.95 9.31 -6.51
CA ALA A 96 -7.26 7.97 -7.00
C ALA A 96 -6.60 7.66 -8.35
N ASP A 97 -6.20 8.67 -9.13
CA ASP A 97 -5.49 8.52 -10.42
C ASP A 97 -3.96 8.63 -10.24
N LEU A 98 -3.50 9.49 -9.34
CA LEU A 98 -2.07 9.69 -9.05
C LEU A 98 -1.46 8.52 -8.27
N MET A 99 -2.19 7.94 -7.32
CA MET A 99 -1.67 6.83 -6.52
C MET A 99 -1.42 5.57 -7.36
N PRO A 100 -2.33 5.15 -8.27
CA PRO A 100 -2.06 4.05 -9.19
C PRO A 100 -0.95 4.33 -10.19
N SER A 101 -0.85 5.55 -10.73
CA SER A 101 0.23 5.87 -11.68
C SER A 101 1.61 5.84 -11.03
N LEU A 102 1.72 6.29 -9.77
CA LEU A 102 2.95 6.11 -8.98
C LEU A 102 3.22 4.63 -8.66
N ALA A 103 2.19 3.88 -8.27
CA ALA A 103 2.30 2.45 -8.01
C ALA A 103 2.71 1.67 -9.28
N GLU A 104 2.18 2.05 -10.44
CA GLU A 104 2.51 1.50 -11.75
C GLU A 104 3.97 1.76 -12.10
N ALA A 105 4.44 3.00 -11.94
CA ALA A 105 5.82 3.37 -12.21
C ALA A 105 6.80 2.57 -11.33
N ILE A 106 6.51 2.48 -10.03
CA ILE A 106 7.31 1.69 -9.09
C ILE A 106 7.24 0.19 -9.45
N ALA A 107 6.07 -0.31 -9.83
CA ALA A 107 5.90 -1.70 -10.22
C ALA A 107 6.63 -2.06 -11.52
N MET A 108 6.63 -1.16 -12.50
CA MET A 108 7.43 -1.30 -13.72
C MET A 108 8.92 -1.37 -13.42
N ILE A 109 9.43 -0.49 -12.56
CA ILE A 109 10.84 -0.53 -12.14
C ILE A 109 11.16 -1.89 -11.50
N ALA A 110 10.24 -2.41 -10.66
CA ALA A 110 10.38 -3.72 -10.05
C ALA A 110 10.48 -4.83 -11.10
N ILE A 111 9.54 -4.82 -12.05
CA ILE A 111 9.44 -5.83 -13.11
C ILE A 111 10.69 -5.81 -13.99
N VAL A 112 11.14 -4.63 -14.39
CA VAL A 112 12.37 -4.45 -15.14
C VAL A 112 13.54 -5.06 -14.36
N LEU A 113 13.69 -4.74 -13.08
CA LEU A 113 14.78 -5.29 -12.27
C LEU A 113 14.67 -6.83 -12.12
N ILE A 114 13.48 -7.39 -11.94
CA ILE A 114 13.24 -8.86 -11.93
C ILE A 114 13.69 -9.50 -13.25
N VAL A 115 13.37 -8.86 -14.38
CA VAL A 115 13.73 -9.34 -15.72
C VAL A 115 15.25 -9.29 -15.91
N PHE A 116 15.90 -8.17 -15.61
CA PHE A 116 17.36 -8.02 -15.76
C PHE A 116 18.14 -8.99 -14.85
N THR A 117 17.68 -9.20 -13.61
CA THR A 117 18.29 -10.18 -12.70
C THR A 117 18.00 -11.62 -13.12
N GLY A 118 16.80 -11.92 -13.62
CA GLY A 118 16.45 -13.25 -14.12
C GLY A 118 17.31 -13.68 -15.32
N ILE A 119 17.72 -12.72 -16.16
CA ILE A 119 18.58 -12.98 -17.33
C ILE A 119 20.07 -12.87 -16.96
N GLY A 120 20.48 -12.86 -15.69
CA GLY A 120 21.90 -12.93 -15.35
C GLY A 120 22.73 -11.66 -15.63
N LEU A 121 22.09 -10.53 -15.97
CA LEU A 121 22.73 -9.28 -16.38
C LEU A 121 23.22 -8.40 -15.22
N THR A 122 22.99 -8.82 -13.97
CA THR A 122 23.39 -8.06 -12.76
C THR A 122 24.21 -8.92 -11.80
N VAL A 123 25.44 -8.49 -11.49
CA VAL A 123 26.38 -9.16 -10.54
C VAL A 123 25.87 -9.16 -9.07
N ILE A 124 24.64 -8.73 -8.83
CA ILE A 124 24.12 -8.28 -7.55
C ILE A 124 23.15 -9.35 -7.03
N GLY A 125 23.62 -10.58 -6.76
CA GLY A 125 22.77 -11.72 -6.40
C GLY A 125 21.88 -11.50 -5.17
N PRO A 126 22.39 -11.54 -3.92
CA PRO A 126 21.57 -11.38 -2.71
C PRO A 126 20.97 -9.98 -2.53
N LEU A 127 21.66 -8.97 -3.07
CA LEU A 127 21.25 -7.57 -3.02
C LEU A 127 19.96 -7.29 -3.81
N THR A 128 19.58 -8.16 -4.75
CA THR A 128 18.27 -8.07 -5.44
C THR A 128 17.09 -8.32 -4.51
N ILE A 129 17.26 -9.17 -3.48
CA ILE A 129 16.25 -9.37 -2.44
C ILE A 129 16.02 -8.06 -1.68
N LEU A 130 17.09 -7.35 -1.34
CA LEU A 130 16.99 -6.06 -0.65
C LEU A 130 16.36 -4.99 -1.55
N GLY A 131 16.78 -4.89 -2.80
CA GLY A 131 16.20 -3.95 -3.77
C GLY A 131 14.70 -4.21 -3.99
N MET A 132 14.32 -5.47 -4.16
CA MET A 132 12.91 -5.87 -4.29
C MET A 132 12.12 -5.67 -3.00
N GLY A 133 12.71 -5.96 -1.85
CA GLY A 133 12.12 -5.69 -0.55
C GLY A 133 11.84 -4.20 -0.33
N MET A 134 12.76 -3.33 -0.77
CA MET A 134 12.56 -1.88 -0.74
C MET A 134 11.44 -1.44 -1.68
N VAL A 135 11.36 -2.00 -2.88
CA VAL A 135 10.26 -1.69 -3.82
C VAL A 135 8.92 -2.12 -3.26
N GLY A 136 8.83 -3.34 -2.71
CA GLY A 136 7.65 -3.81 -2.00
C GLY A 136 7.27 -2.90 -0.83
N PHE A 137 8.27 -2.45 -0.07
CA PHE A 137 8.07 -1.55 1.06
C PHE A 137 7.54 -0.19 0.60
N LEU A 138 8.04 0.36 -0.51
CA LEU A 138 7.54 1.61 -1.10
C LEU A 138 6.11 1.47 -1.63
N LEU A 139 5.75 0.34 -2.25
CA LEU A 139 4.38 0.10 -2.73
C LEU A 139 3.41 -0.06 -1.57
N TRP A 140 3.80 -0.85 -0.58
CA TRP A 140 3.08 -0.98 0.67
C TRP A 140 2.90 0.39 1.35
N PHE A 141 3.93 1.21 1.32
CA PHE A 141 3.91 2.54 1.90
C PHE A 141 2.89 3.48 1.25
N LEU A 142 2.66 3.33 -0.06
CA LEU A 142 1.68 4.10 -0.83
C LEU A 142 0.25 3.53 -0.71
N ALA A 143 0.10 2.29 -0.23
CA ALA A 143 -1.21 1.68 -0.08
C ALA A 143 -1.99 2.31 1.09
N PRO A 144 -3.33 2.43 0.98
CA PRO A 144 -4.16 2.86 2.11
C PRO A 144 -3.94 1.92 3.30
N LYS A 145 -3.71 2.49 4.49
CA LYS A 145 -3.45 1.68 5.68
C LYS A 145 -4.72 1.07 6.24
N ASP A 146 -4.78 -0.25 6.17
CA ASP A 146 -5.97 -1.02 6.53
C ASP A 146 -5.99 -1.48 8.00
N HIS A 147 -4.81 -1.59 8.62
CA HIS A 147 -4.63 -2.02 10.00
C HIS A 147 -3.59 -1.15 10.70
N TRP A 148 -3.64 -1.13 12.04
CA TRP A 148 -2.66 -0.42 12.83
C TRP A 148 -1.29 -1.11 12.75
N LEU A 149 -0.28 -0.35 12.34
CA LEU A 149 1.10 -0.81 12.30
C LEU A 149 1.62 -0.98 13.72
N GLY A 150 1.76 -2.24 14.15
CA GLY A 150 2.25 -2.57 15.47
C GLY A 150 3.06 -3.86 15.44
N PHE A 151 4.32 -3.74 15.84
CA PHE A 151 5.20 -4.85 16.14
C PHE A 151 4.71 -5.52 17.44
N SER A 152 4.36 -6.80 17.38
CA SER A 152 3.92 -7.56 18.56
C SER A 152 4.96 -8.59 19.00
N ILE A 153 4.69 -9.18 20.16
CA ILE A 153 5.46 -10.30 20.71
C ILE A 153 5.50 -11.48 19.73
N LEU A 154 4.43 -11.72 18.95
CA LEU A 154 4.42 -12.74 17.91
C LEU A 154 5.41 -12.45 16.78
N ASP A 155 5.58 -11.17 16.41
CA ASP A 155 6.59 -10.78 15.41
C ASP A 155 8.00 -11.04 15.97
N ALA A 156 8.25 -10.74 17.25
CA ALA A 156 9.53 -11.01 17.90
C ALA A 156 9.84 -12.52 18.01
N ILE A 157 8.87 -13.34 18.42
CA ILE A 157 8.99 -14.80 18.45
C ILE A 157 9.22 -15.35 17.04
N GLY A 158 8.45 -14.86 16.06
CA GLY A 158 8.58 -15.27 14.67
C GLY A 158 9.98 -14.99 14.11
N ILE A 159 10.56 -13.82 14.43
CA ILE A 159 11.94 -13.48 14.03
C ILE A 159 12.94 -14.43 14.68
N ALA A 160 12.81 -14.71 15.98
CA ALA A 160 13.71 -15.63 16.66
C ALA A 160 13.67 -17.04 16.04
N ILE A 161 12.46 -17.54 15.73
CA ILE A 161 12.28 -18.83 15.05
C ILE A 161 12.87 -18.80 13.64
N ALA A 162 12.64 -17.73 12.87
CA ALA A 162 13.17 -17.56 11.53
C ALA A 162 14.70 -17.53 11.50
N THR A 163 15.32 -16.80 12.42
CA THR A 163 16.78 -16.75 12.57
C THR A 163 17.33 -18.12 12.95
N GLY A 164 16.72 -18.80 13.92
CA GLY A 164 17.14 -20.14 14.34
C GLY A 164 17.06 -21.16 13.19
N LEU A 165 15.94 -21.20 12.47
CA LEU A 165 15.77 -22.11 11.33
C LEU A 165 16.69 -21.76 10.16
N GLY A 166 16.93 -20.48 9.89
CA GLY A 166 17.91 -20.05 8.89
C GLY A 166 19.32 -20.54 9.21
N ILE A 167 19.77 -20.40 10.46
CA ILE A 167 21.07 -20.89 10.92
C ILE A 167 21.16 -22.42 10.80
N VAL A 168 20.15 -23.14 11.29
CA VAL A 168 20.13 -24.62 11.21
C VAL A 168 20.18 -25.09 9.76
N THR A 169 19.43 -24.45 8.86
CA THR A 169 19.41 -24.81 7.43
C THR A 169 20.76 -24.55 6.76
N ALA A 170 21.43 -23.44 7.11
CA ALA A 170 22.76 -23.14 6.62
C ALA A 170 23.80 -24.17 7.12
N LEU A 171 23.73 -24.54 8.40
CA LEU A 171 24.61 -25.54 9.01
C LEU A 171 24.36 -26.96 8.49
N ALA A 172 23.15 -27.27 8.01
CA ALA A 172 22.79 -28.54 7.41
C ALA A 172 23.31 -28.72 5.97
N GLY A 173 24.08 -27.76 5.44
CA GLY A 173 24.70 -27.86 4.11
C GLY A 173 23.81 -27.42 2.95
N ILE A 174 22.66 -26.80 3.22
CA ILE A 174 21.74 -26.29 2.17
C ILE A 174 21.58 -24.77 2.31
N ALA A 175 22.70 -24.04 2.24
CA ALA A 175 22.76 -22.60 2.52
C ALA A 175 21.78 -21.75 1.70
N ASN A 176 21.50 -22.12 0.45
CA ASN A 176 20.56 -21.39 -0.41
C ASN A 176 19.10 -21.44 0.10
N LEU A 177 18.73 -22.48 0.87
CA LEU A 177 17.39 -22.60 1.48
C LEU A 177 17.23 -21.81 2.79
N ALA A 178 18.33 -21.34 3.40
CA ALA A 178 18.28 -20.66 4.68
C ALA A 178 17.37 -19.43 4.65
N ILE A 179 17.40 -18.66 3.57
CA ILE A 179 16.58 -17.45 3.39
C ILE A 179 15.09 -17.80 3.18
N PRO A 180 14.69 -18.64 2.19
CA PRO A 180 13.30 -19.04 2.03
C PRO A 180 12.69 -19.67 3.28
N ILE A 181 13.42 -20.57 3.96
CA ILE A 181 12.92 -21.26 5.14
C ILE A 181 12.75 -20.29 6.31
N GLY A 182 13.70 -19.37 6.52
CA GLY A 182 13.56 -18.32 7.54
C GLY A 182 12.36 -17.41 7.27
N LEU A 183 12.19 -16.94 6.03
CA LEU A 183 11.06 -16.10 5.64
C LEU A 183 9.71 -16.82 5.79
N LEU A 184 9.65 -18.10 5.40
CA LEU A 184 8.46 -18.93 5.53
C LEU A 184 8.10 -19.18 7.00
N ALA A 185 9.10 -19.46 7.85
CA ALA A 185 8.90 -19.64 9.28
C ALA A 185 8.35 -18.38 9.96
N TYR A 186 8.90 -17.20 9.62
CA TYR A 186 8.35 -15.93 10.07
C TYR A 186 6.90 -15.74 9.56
N GLY A 187 6.67 -15.97 8.27
CA GLY A 187 5.34 -15.84 7.68
C GLY A 187 4.28 -16.71 8.34
N ILE A 188 4.59 -17.99 8.59
CA ILE A 188 3.66 -18.96 9.20
C ILE A 188 3.38 -18.62 10.65
N THR A 189 4.41 -18.27 11.43
CA THR A 189 4.24 -17.95 12.85
C THR A 189 3.33 -16.74 13.07
N VAL A 190 3.34 -15.79 12.13
CA VAL A 190 2.51 -14.58 12.19
C VAL A 190 1.21 -14.69 11.36
N MET A 191 1.00 -15.81 10.65
CA MET A 191 -0.14 -16.04 9.76
C MET A 191 -1.51 -15.84 10.42
N PRO A 192 -1.78 -16.28 11.67
CA PRO A 192 -3.08 -16.05 12.30
C PRO A 192 -3.47 -14.56 12.38
N ARG A 193 -2.48 -13.69 12.60
CA ARG A 193 -2.69 -12.24 12.69
C ARG A 193 -2.91 -11.62 11.31
N VAL A 194 -2.17 -12.08 10.30
CA VAL A 194 -2.39 -11.66 8.91
C VAL A 194 -3.83 -11.96 8.47
N ILE A 195 -4.35 -13.13 8.82
CA ILE A 195 -5.74 -13.52 8.49
C ILE A 195 -6.75 -12.63 9.22
N SER A 196 -6.53 -12.33 10.50
CA SER A 196 -7.43 -11.45 11.25
C SER A 196 -7.44 -10.03 10.67
N ASP A 197 -6.26 -9.49 10.36
CA ASP A 197 -6.10 -8.13 9.81
C ASP A 197 -6.75 -8.04 8.42
N TRP A 198 -6.60 -9.08 7.59
CA TRP A 198 -7.24 -9.20 6.28
C TRP A 198 -8.78 -9.17 6.35
N ARG A 199 -9.36 -9.94 7.30
CA ARG A 199 -10.82 -9.93 7.52
C ARG A 199 -11.31 -8.58 7.99
N LEU A 200 -10.53 -7.89 8.83
CA LEU A 200 -10.87 -6.55 9.31
C LEU A 200 -10.80 -5.51 8.19
N ALA A 201 -9.79 -5.59 7.32
CA ALA A 201 -9.57 -4.70 6.18
C ALA A 201 -10.68 -4.80 5.12
N SER A 202 -11.02 -6.03 4.75
CA SER A 202 -12.04 -6.34 3.72
C SER A 202 -13.45 -5.90 4.13
N SER A 203 -13.78 -6.00 5.42
CA SER A 203 -15.10 -5.59 5.92
C SER A 203 -15.18 -4.13 6.37
N ALA A 204 -14.08 -3.37 6.37
CA ALA A 204 -14.06 -1.98 6.83
C ALA A 204 -15.02 -1.07 6.06
N GLY A 205 -15.02 -1.13 4.72
CA GLY A 205 -15.90 -0.29 3.91
C GLY A 205 -17.39 -0.52 4.20
N LEU A 206 -17.79 -1.78 4.34
CA LEU A 206 -19.17 -2.14 4.70
C LEU A 206 -19.52 -1.66 6.11
N ARG A 207 -18.65 -1.90 7.10
CA ARG A 207 -18.90 -1.46 8.49
C ARG A 207 -19.07 0.06 8.59
N VAL A 208 -18.23 0.82 7.90
CA VAL A 208 -18.28 2.28 7.84
C VAL A 208 -19.62 2.72 7.23
N ILE A 209 -19.97 2.24 6.03
CA ILE A 209 -21.19 2.64 5.33
C ILE A 209 -22.44 2.27 6.14
N THR A 210 -22.48 1.07 6.73
CA THR A 210 -23.57 0.65 7.59
C THR A 210 -23.71 1.56 8.81
N SER A 211 -22.62 1.91 9.49
CA SER A 211 -22.65 2.79 10.67
C SER A 211 -23.14 4.21 10.34
N PHE A 212 -22.81 4.75 9.16
CA PHE A 212 -23.36 6.04 8.71
C PHE A 212 -24.82 5.93 8.25
N ASN A 213 -25.24 4.83 7.62
CA ASN A 213 -26.64 4.60 7.28
C ASN A 213 -27.53 4.39 8.52
N GLU A 214 -26.99 3.84 9.59
CA GLU A 214 -27.69 3.72 10.88
C GLU A 214 -28.09 5.08 11.47
N LEU A 215 -27.36 6.16 11.16
CA LEU A 215 -27.71 7.51 11.60
C LEU A 215 -29.08 7.98 11.07
N LEU A 216 -29.54 7.45 9.92
CA LEU A 216 -30.84 7.77 9.33
C LEU A 216 -31.96 6.82 9.79
N THR A 217 -31.60 5.62 10.22
CA THR A 217 -32.53 4.49 10.32
C THR A 217 -32.74 4.00 11.75
N LYS A 218 -31.84 4.34 12.68
CA LYS A 218 -31.90 3.89 14.08
C LYS A 218 -31.87 5.07 15.05
N PRO A 219 -32.69 5.06 16.12
CA PRO A 219 -32.69 6.10 17.14
C PRO A 219 -31.40 6.11 17.98
N VAL A 220 -30.75 4.95 18.16
CA VAL A 220 -29.44 4.84 18.80
C VAL A 220 -28.49 4.15 17.81
N PRO A 221 -27.80 4.92 16.96
CA PRO A 221 -26.92 4.37 15.93
C PRO A 221 -25.63 3.82 16.56
N THR A 222 -25.11 2.72 16.00
CA THR A 222 -23.87 2.11 16.49
C THR A 222 -22.68 2.98 16.07
N PRO A 223 -21.83 3.45 16.99
CA PRO A 223 -20.70 4.29 16.64
C PRO A 223 -19.63 3.53 15.85
N LEU A 224 -18.89 4.25 15.00
CA LEU A 224 -17.70 3.69 14.37
C LEU A 224 -16.73 3.19 15.43
N ARG A 225 -16.33 1.93 15.28
CA ARG A 225 -15.29 1.30 16.10
C ARG A 225 -13.94 1.71 15.54
N GLU A 226 -12.97 2.06 16.37
CA GLU A 226 -11.63 2.47 15.93
C GLU A 226 -10.74 1.27 15.59
N LEU A 227 -11.26 0.29 14.83
CA LEU A 227 -10.53 -0.95 14.55
C LEU A 227 -9.48 -0.76 13.46
N SER A 228 -9.70 0.17 12.53
CA SER A 228 -8.74 0.55 11.49
C SER A 228 -8.41 2.05 11.51
N PRO A 229 -7.27 2.47 10.95
CA PRO A 229 -6.94 3.88 10.75
C PRO A 229 -8.00 4.65 9.96
N ILE A 230 -8.64 3.99 8.98
CA ILE A 230 -9.75 4.54 8.19
C ILE A 230 -10.96 4.82 9.08
N GLU A 231 -11.37 3.85 9.90
CA GLU A 231 -12.51 4.02 10.81
C GLU A 231 -12.22 5.08 11.89
N ALA A 232 -11.00 5.09 12.43
CA ALA A 232 -10.56 6.09 13.40
C ALA A 232 -10.57 7.51 12.79
N GLY A 233 -10.15 7.65 11.53
CA GLY A 233 -10.21 8.93 10.82
C GLY A 233 -11.65 9.38 10.52
N LEU A 234 -12.55 8.48 10.17
CA LEU A 234 -13.95 8.81 9.86
C LEU A 234 -14.82 9.03 11.11
N LYS A 235 -14.39 8.60 12.30
CA LYS A 235 -15.14 8.76 13.54
C LYS A 235 -15.48 10.23 13.87
N PRO A 236 -14.56 11.20 13.79
CA PRO A 236 -14.90 12.62 13.90
C PRO A 236 -16.03 13.06 12.96
N LEU A 237 -15.99 12.65 11.68
CA LEU A 237 -17.05 12.97 10.70
C LEU A 237 -18.40 12.37 11.12
N TRP A 238 -18.40 11.16 11.68
CA TRP A 238 -19.61 10.51 12.18
C TRP A 238 -20.18 11.22 13.41
N LEU A 239 -19.34 11.67 14.34
CA LEU A 239 -19.76 12.46 15.50
C LEU A 239 -20.35 13.80 15.07
N ASP A 240 -19.70 14.46 14.11
CA ASP A 240 -20.16 15.71 13.52
C ASP A 240 -21.55 15.51 12.87
N ALA A 241 -21.72 14.48 12.03
CA ALA A 241 -23.00 14.15 11.39
C ALA A 241 -24.12 13.80 12.40
N ARG A 242 -23.78 13.03 13.45
CA ARG A 242 -24.73 12.69 14.53
C ARG A 242 -25.18 13.92 15.31
N SER A 243 -24.25 14.84 15.60
CA SER A 243 -24.53 16.06 16.37
C SER A 243 -25.47 17.01 15.63
N LEU A 244 -25.37 17.06 14.30
CA LEU A 244 -26.22 17.89 13.46
C LEU A 244 -27.63 17.33 13.32
N GLY A 245 -27.78 16.00 13.33
CA GLY A 245 -29.05 15.30 13.46
C GLY A 245 -30.04 15.43 12.30
N ALA A 246 -29.87 16.38 11.37
CA ALA A 246 -30.81 16.55 10.27
C ALA A 246 -30.59 15.49 9.17
N PRO A 247 -31.65 14.83 8.66
CA PRO A 247 -31.54 13.77 7.64
C PRO A 247 -30.75 14.18 6.40
N LYS A 248 -30.86 15.45 6.02
CA LYS A 248 -30.15 16.06 4.88
C LYS A 248 -28.62 16.03 5.07
N TYR A 249 -28.13 16.38 6.25
CA TYR A 249 -26.69 16.40 6.55
C TYR A 249 -26.11 15.01 6.68
N VAL A 250 -26.90 14.06 7.17
CA VAL A 250 -26.50 12.66 7.20
C VAL A 250 -26.41 12.07 5.79
N SER A 251 -27.32 12.46 4.88
CA SER A 251 -27.24 12.11 3.45
C SER A 251 -25.98 12.67 2.77
N TRP A 252 -25.59 13.91 3.09
CA TRP A 252 -24.35 14.51 2.63
C TRP A 252 -23.11 13.78 3.15
N ALA A 253 -23.09 13.43 4.43
CA ALA A 253 -22.03 12.63 5.03
C ALA A 253 -21.92 11.25 4.34
N ASN A 254 -23.05 10.58 4.07
CA ASN A 254 -23.07 9.31 3.34
C ASN A 254 -22.48 9.42 1.93
N THR A 255 -22.81 10.49 1.21
CA THR A 255 -22.24 10.74 -0.14
C THR A 255 -20.72 10.90 -0.10
N LEU A 256 -20.22 11.71 0.85
CA LEU A 256 -18.78 11.95 1.04
C LEU A 256 -18.04 10.67 1.44
N VAL A 257 -18.59 9.91 2.39
CA VAL A 257 -18.02 8.64 2.86
C VAL A 257 -18.02 7.59 1.76
N GLY A 258 -19.11 7.47 0.98
CA GLY A 258 -19.20 6.55 -0.14
C GLY A 258 -18.14 6.84 -1.21
N LEU A 259 -17.93 8.12 -1.53
CA LEU A 259 -16.90 8.56 -2.47
C LEU A 259 -15.48 8.21 -1.99
N TYR A 260 -15.19 8.44 -0.71
CA TYR A 260 -13.92 8.07 -0.10
C TYR A 260 -13.68 6.56 -0.09
N ILE A 261 -14.64 5.76 0.37
CA ILE A 261 -14.51 4.30 0.42
C ILE A 261 -14.38 3.69 -0.98
N SER A 262 -15.08 4.25 -1.98
CA SER A 262 -14.93 3.84 -3.38
C SER A 262 -13.50 4.07 -3.90
N ALA A 263 -12.91 5.22 -3.61
CA ALA A 263 -11.52 5.51 -3.98
C ALA A 263 -10.55 4.54 -3.29
N VAL A 264 -10.69 4.32 -1.98
CA VAL A 264 -9.88 3.37 -1.21
C VAL A 264 -9.95 1.96 -1.81
N ASN A 265 -11.16 1.46 -2.10
CA ASN A 265 -11.35 0.13 -2.67
C ASN A 265 -10.74 0.01 -4.07
N THR A 266 -10.82 1.07 -4.87
CA THR A 266 -10.23 1.11 -6.22
C THR A 266 -8.70 1.03 -6.12
N THR A 267 -8.08 1.84 -5.26
CA THR A 267 -6.63 1.80 -5.02
C THR A 267 -6.19 0.43 -4.51
N ARG A 268 -6.91 -0.16 -3.55
CA ARG A 268 -6.62 -1.52 -3.05
C ARG A 268 -6.66 -2.57 -4.16
N ARG A 269 -7.68 -2.55 -5.02
CA ARG A 269 -7.80 -3.49 -6.13
C ARG A 269 -6.63 -3.36 -7.10
N LEU A 270 -6.20 -2.13 -7.42
CA LEU A 270 -5.06 -1.89 -8.31
C LEU A 270 -3.75 -2.37 -7.68
N MET A 271 -3.50 -2.07 -6.40
CA MET A 271 -2.33 -2.59 -5.68
C MET A 271 -2.28 -4.11 -5.69
N LEU A 272 -3.42 -4.78 -5.49
CA LEU A 272 -3.50 -6.24 -5.57
C LEU A 272 -3.18 -6.78 -6.98
N ILE A 273 -3.62 -6.09 -8.04
CA ILE A 273 -3.29 -6.47 -9.43
C ILE A 273 -1.78 -6.35 -9.67
N TYR A 274 -1.16 -5.22 -9.30
CA TYR A 274 0.29 -5.03 -9.46
C TYR A 274 1.09 -6.05 -8.64
N ALA A 275 0.65 -6.34 -7.42
CA ALA A 275 1.26 -7.35 -6.59
C ALA A 275 1.20 -8.75 -7.21
N LEU A 276 0.04 -9.16 -7.74
CA LEU A 276 -0.11 -10.43 -8.45
C LEU A 276 0.77 -10.50 -9.70
N MET A 277 0.89 -9.38 -10.42
CA MET A 277 1.76 -9.28 -11.59
C MET A 277 3.23 -9.47 -11.23
N MET A 278 3.72 -8.88 -10.14
CA MET A 278 5.09 -9.10 -9.65
C MET A 278 5.35 -10.56 -9.28
N LEU A 279 4.43 -11.19 -8.55
CA LEU A 279 4.53 -12.60 -8.18
C LEU A 279 4.57 -13.50 -9.43
N GLY A 280 3.68 -13.23 -10.40
CA GLY A 280 3.59 -13.97 -11.65
C GLY A 280 4.83 -13.84 -12.53
N ILE A 281 5.35 -12.61 -12.69
CA ILE A 281 6.57 -12.36 -13.45
C ILE A 281 7.77 -12.98 -12.75
N GLY A 282 7.89 -12.83 -11.43
CA GLY A 282 8.97 -13.45 -10.66
C GLY A 282 9.07 -14.96 -10.85
N LEU A 283 7.99 -15.68 -10.56
CA LEU A 283 7.95 -17.14 -10.74
C LEU A 283 8.08 -17.56 -12.19
N GLY A 284 7.24 -16.99 -13.07
CA GLY A 284 7.14 -17.43 -14.46
C GLY A 284 8.34 -17.03 -15.30
N PHE A 285 8.74 -15.76 -15.21
CA PHE A 285 9.85 -15.22 -15.98
C PHE A 285 11.20 -15.56 -15.36
N SER A 286 11.45 -15.28 -14.08
CA SER A 286 12.77 -15.58 -13.51
C SER A 286 12.94 -17.08 -13.24
N GLY A 287 11.99 -17.71 -12.54
CA GLY A 287 12.10 -19.14 -12.21
C GLY A 287 11.91 -20.06 -13.42
N GLY A 288 10.74 -19.96 -14.06
CA GLY A 288 10.33 -20.87 -15.14
C GLY A 288 11.14 -20.75 -16.42
N LEU A 289 11.39 -19.53 -16.91
CA LEU A 289 12.20 -19.33 -18.12
C LEU A 289 13.65 -19.78 -17.91
N THR A 290 14.24 -19.49 -16.74
CA THR A 290 15.62 -19.91 -16.44
C THR A 290 15.71 -21.43 -16.37
N TRP A 291 14.75 -22.09 -15.74
CA TRP A 291 14.67 -23.55 -15.76
C TRP A 291 14.60 -24.10 -17.19
N TYR A 292 13.72 -23.54 -18.03
CA TYR A 292 13.57 -23.95 -19.43
C TYR A 292 14.87 -23.76 -20.23
N ILE A 293 15.54 -22.62 -20.09
CA ILE A 293 16.81 -22.34 -20.77
C ILE A 293 17.88 -23.33 -20.33
N MET A 294 18.04 -23.54 -19.03
CA MET A 294 19.05 -24.46 -18.49
C MET A 294 18.77 -25.92 -18.88
N ALA A 295 17.51 -26.35 -18.86
CA ALA A 295 17.13 -27.69 -19.31
C ALA A 295 17.49 -27.94 -20.78
N ASN A 296 17.32 -26.94 -21.65
CA ASN A 296 17.68 -27.03 -23.07
C ASN A 296 19.20 -27.01 -23.30
N ILE A 297 19.96 -26.24 -22.51
CA ILE A 297 21.43 -26.22 -22.60
C ILE A 297 22.01 -27.57 -22.17
N VAL A 298 21.46 -28.17 -21.12
CA VAL A 298 21.88 -29.49 -20.63
C VAL A 298 21.49 -30.59 -21.62
N SER A 299 20.29 -30.53 -22.21
CA SER A 299 19.82 -31.56 -23.16
C SER A 299 20.55 -31.53 -24.50
N THR A 300 21.05 -30.37 -24.94
CA THR A 300 21.78 -30.21 -26.20
C THR A 300 23.27 -30.56 -26.10
N GLY A 301 23.77 -30.95 -24.91
CA GLY A 301 25.17 -31.31 -24.73
C GLY A 301 26.15 -30.15 -24.91
N ALA A 302 25.67 -28.90 -24.92
CA ALA A 302 26.48 -27.68 -25.02
C ALA A 302 27.29 -27.37 -23.74
N SER A 303 27.63 -28.41 -22.97
CA SER A 303 28.31 -28.31 -21.70
C SER A 303 29.79 -27.94 -21.90
N GLN A 304 30.20 -26.89 -21.18
CA GLN A 304 31.56 -26.38 -20.95
C GLN A 304 32.09 -25.27 -21.85
N ALA A 305 31.87 -25.26 -23.18
CA ALA A 305 32.45 -24.22 -24.05
C ALA A 305 31.71 -22.86 -24.00
N LEU A 306 30.40 -22.85 -23.77
CA LEU A 306 29.60 -21.62 -23.70
C LEU A 306 29.73 -20.90 -22.34
N VAL A 307 30.10 -21.64 -21.30
CA VAL A 307 30.20 -21.17 -19.90
C VAL A 307 31.45 -20.32 -19.68
N THR A 308 32.53 -20.57 -20.43
CA THR A 308 33.76 -19.77 -20.40
C THR A 308 33.68 -18.50 -21.24
N ALA A 309 32.88 -18.47 -22.31
CA ALA A 309 32.68 -17.30 -23.16
C ALA A 309 31.81 -16.20 -22.50
N SER A 310 30.97 -16.56 -21.52
CA SER A 310 30.06 -15.62 -20.85
C SER A 310 30.74 -14.77 -19.76
N GLN A 311 31.99 -15.05 -19.39
CA GLN A 311 32.66 -14.30 -18.31
C GLN A 311 33.04 -12.85 -18.69
N TYR A 312 33.03 -12.50 -19.98
CA TYR A 312 33.51 -11.20 -20.47
C TYR A 312 32.41 -10.21 -20.91
N SER A 313 31.11 -10.57 -20.81
CA SER A 313 30.00 -9.76 -21.36
C SER A 313 29.03 -9.18 -20.32
N GLY A 314 29.32 -9.29 -19.01
CA GLY A 314 28.38 -8.88 -17.95
C GLY A 314 27.16 -9.81 -17.82
N PHE A 315 27.08 -10.86 -18.63
CA PHE A 315 26.05 -11.91 -18.62
C PHE A 315 26.70 -13.24 -18.26
N SER A 316 26.42 -13.81 -17.09
CA SER A 316 27.04 -15.07 -16.65
C SER A 316 26.04 -16.21 -16.58
N LEU A 317 26.11 -17.14 -17.55
CA LEU A 317 25.29 -18.36 -17.62
C LEU A 317 25.45 -19.25 -16.38
N SER A 318 26.66 -19.32 -15.81
CA SER A 318 26.92 -20.13 -14.61
C SER A 318 26.27 -19.58 -13.35
N SER A 319 25.97 -18.29 -13.30
CA SER A 319 25.32 -17.64 -12.16
C SER A 319 23.82 -17.43 -12.33
N MET A 320 23.30 -17.63 -13.55
CA MET A 320 21.91 -17.38 -13.91
C MET A 320 20.89 -18.14 -13.03
N PRO A 321 21.08 -19.43 -12.67
CA PRO A 321 20.15 -20.14 -11.80
C PRO A 321 20.06 -19.53 -10.39
N LEU A 322 21.20 -19.09 -9.85
CA LEU A 322 21.27 -18.50 -8.51
C LEU A 322 20.67 -17.08 -8.49
N GLN A 323 20.91 -16.29 -9.54
CA GLN A 323 20.30 -14.97 -9.69
C GLN A 323 18.79 -15.04 -9.89
N ALA A 324 18.31 -15.97 -10.72
CA ALA A 324 16.90 -16.24 -10.90
C ALA A 324 16.23 -16.69 -9.59
N PHE A 325 16.89 -17.54 -8.81
CA PHE A 325 16.44 -17.94 -7.49
C PHE A 325 16.22 -16.75 -6.54
N TYR A 326 17.19 -15.83 -6.45
CA TYR A 326 17.06 -14.62 -5.64
C TYR A 326 16.03 -13.62 -6.19
N ALA A 327 15.91 -13.51 -7.51
CA ALA A 327 14.87 -12.70 -8.14
C ALA A 327 13.46 -13.22 -7.82
N VAL A 328 13.26 -14.53 -7.78
CA VAL A 328 11.98 -15.14 -7.38
C VAL A 328 11.66 -14.82 -5.91
N ILE A 329 12.62 -14.96 -5.00
CA ILE A 329 12.44 -14.59 -3.58
C ILE A 329 12.11 -13.11 -3.43
N GLY A 330 12.88 -12.25 -4.12
CA GLY A 330 12.68 -10.80 -4.11
C GLY A 330 11.30 -10.42 -4.64
N SER A 331 10.87 -10.98 -5.77
CA SER A 331 9.53 -10.75 -6.32
C SER A 331 8.42 -11.20 -5.37
N GLY A 332 8.64 -12.29 -4.63
CA GLY A 332 7.79 -12.77 -3.56
C GLY A 332 7.65 -11.74 -2.45
N MET A 333 8.76 -11.17 -1.99
CA MET A 333 8.74 -10.11 -0.98
C MET A 333 8.02 -8.87 -1.50
N ALA A 334 8.37 -8.42 -2.71
CA ALA A 334 7.83 -7.21 -3.32
C ALA A 334 6.32 -7.30 -3.49
N GLY A 335 5.85 -8.39 -4.12
CA GLY A 335 4.43 -8.65 -4.33
C GLY A 335 3.68 -8.78 -3.01
N GLY A 336 4.16 -9.59 -2.06
CA GLY A 336 3.44 -9.78 -0.81
C GLY A 336 3.44 -8.54 0.11
N PHE A 337 4.47 -7.69 0.08
CA PHE A 337 4.42 -6.38 0.76
C PHE A 337 3.35 -5.49 0.11
N ALA A 338 3.35 -5.39 -1.22
CA ALA A 338 2.38 -4.59 -1.96
C ALA A 338 0.92 -5.06 -1.77
N MET A 339 0.68 -6.35 -1.50
CA MET A 339 -0.67 -6.84 -1.20
C MET A 339 -1.19 -6.35 0.15
N PHE A 340 -0.38 -6.36 1.20
CA PHE A 340 -0.84 -6.10 2.56
C PHE A 340 0.21 -5.52 3.50
N ASP A 341 1.27 -6.27 3.81
CA ASP A 341 2.27 -5.87 4.80
C ASP A 341 3.57 -6.69 4.70
N HIS A 342 4.56 -6.33 5.50
CA HIS A 342 5.84 -7.05 5.63
C HIS A 342 5.68 -8.54 5.97
N ARG A 343 4.62 -8.92 6.69
CA ARG A 343 4.35 -10.33 7.04
C ARG A 343 3.93 -11.16 5.83
N THR A 344 3.06 -10.62 4.98
CA THR A 344 2.62 -11.30 3.76
C THR A 344 3.75 -11.45 2.77
N GLY A 345 4.61 -10.43 2.62
CA GLY A 345 5.79 -10.56 1.75
C GLY A 345 6.80 -11.58 2.22
N ALA A 346 7.01 -11.74 3.53
CA ALA A 346 7.87 -12.82 4.02
C ALA A 346 7.27 -14.19 3.72
N LEU A 347 5.95 -14.37 3.91
CA LEU A 347 5.27 -15.62 3.60
C LEU A 347 5.36 -15.96 2.10
N THR A 348 5.01 -15.01 1.23
CA THR A 348 5.06 -15.22 -0.23
C THR A 348 6.48 -15.44 -0.72
N ALA A 349 7.47 -14.69 -0.21
CA ALA A 349 8.88 -14.90 -0.53
C ALA A 349 9.40 -16.28 -0.12
N GLY A 350 9.00 -16.76 1.07
CA GLY A 350 9.34 -18.10 1.53
C GLY A 350 8.77 -19.19 0.63
N VAL A 351 7.49 -19.09 0.28
CA VAL A 351 6.82 -20.05 -0.63
C VAL A 351 7.45 -20.02 -2.02
N LEU A 352 7.63 -18.83 -2.59
CA LEU A 352 8.23 -18.68 -3.91
C LEU A 352 9.68 -19.14 -3.94
N GLY A 353 10.44 -18.88 -2.87
CA GLY A 353 11.80 -19.38 -2.72
C GLY A 353 11.86 -20.90 -2.68
N LEU A 354 10.97 -21.58 -1.96
CA LEU A 354 10.91 -23.04 -1.98
C LEU A 354 10.59 -23.58 -3.38
N LEU A 355 9.60 -23.00 -4.07
CA LEU A 355 9.24 -23.38 -5.43
C LEU A 355 10.41 -23.18 -6.41
N ALA A 356 11.10 -22.04 -6.33
CA ALA A 356 12.28 -21.75 -7.15
C ALA A 356 13.42 -22.72 -6.85
N TRP A 357 13.61 -23.10 -5.58
CA TRP A 357 14.62 -24.09 -5.21
C TRP A 357 14.34 -25.44 -5.87
N PHE A 358 13.12 -25.96 -5.77
CA PHE A 358 12.74 -27.22 -6.43
C PHE A 358 12.95 -27.19 -7.95
N LEU A 359 12.73 -26.05 -8.58
CA LEU A 359 12.96 -25.88 -10.01
C LEU A 359 14.45 -25.80 -10.35
N LEU A 360 15.23 -25.01 -9.60
CA LEU A 360 16.55 -24.57 -10.04
C LEU A 360 17.73 -25.28 -9.35
N HIS A 361 17.51 -26.03 -8.27
CA HIS A 361 18.60 -26.57 -7.44
C HIS A 361 19.60 -27.45 -8.19
N SER A 362 19.17 -28.09 -9.28
CA SER A 362 19.98 -29.05 -10.05
C SER A 362 21.01 -28.35 -10.92
N PHE A 363 20.89 -27.03 -11.05
CA PHE A 363 21.76 -26.18 -11.83
C PHE A 363 22.61 -25.26 -10.96
N PHE A 364 22.57 -25.41 -9.63
CA PHE A 364 23.41 -24.62 -8.75
C PHE A 364 24.87 -25.06 -8.89
N PRO A 365 25.82 -24.11 -8.96
CA PRO A 365 27.23 -24.45 -8.93
C PRO A 365 27.56 -25.14 -7.60
N LEU A 366 28.24 -26.28 -7.68
CA LEU A 366 28.76 -27.05 -6.53
C LEU A 366 29.91 -26.30 -5.85
#